data_AF-A0AAW9W9H5-F1
#
_entry.id   AF-A0AAW9W9H5-F1
#
_cell.length_a   1.000
_cell.length_b   1.000
_cell.length_c   1.000
_cell.angle_alpha   90.00
_cell.angle_beta   90.00
_cell.angle_gamma   90.00
#
_symmetry.space_group_name_H-M   'P 1'
#
loop_
_entity.id
_entity.type
_entity.pdbx_description
1 polymer ?
#
loop_
_entity_poly.entity_id
_entity_poly.type
_entity_poly.pdbx_seq_one_letter_code
_entity_poly.pdbx_strand_id
1 'polypeptide(L)' 'MNTLWYDSETFSATPIKNGTYKYAENARIDIVSYAIDDGPVNVIDFTLDDPHDVWMLQDLLANAGTIIAHNAMF' A
#
# COMPACT_ATOMS: atom_id res chain seq x y z
N MET A 1 12.31 -15.64 7.15
CA MET A 1 10.98 -15.14 6.77
C MET A 1 11.14 -13.66 6.54
N ASN A 2 10.79 -13.18 5.34
CA ASN A 2 11.01 -11.79 4.93
C ASN A 2 9.85 -10.93 5.44
N THR A 3 10.13 -9.91 6.24
CA THR A 3 9.14 -8.97 6.78
C THR A 3 8.99 -7.81 5.81
N LEU A 4 7.77 -7.58 5.33
CA LEU A 4 7.42 -6.40 4.54
C LEU A 4 6.75 -5.38 5.45
N TRP A 5 7.44 -4.27 5.70
CA TRP A 5 6.83 -3.08 6.29
C TRP A 5 6.06 -2.37 5.18
N TYR A 6 4.78 -2.09 5.39
CA TYR A 6 3.87 -1.55 4.39
C TYR A 6 3.07 -0.38 4.95
N ASP A 7 2.99 0.70 4.18
CA ASP A 7 2.07 1.81 4.40
C ASP A 7 1.63 2.40 3.06
N SER A 8 0.42 2.97 2.99
CA SER A 8 -0.14 3.47 1.74
C SER A 8 -0.97 4.73 1.90
N GLU A 9 -0.76 5.68 1.00
CA GLU A 9 -1.60 6.87 0.85
C GLU A 9 -2.66 6.61 -0.21
N THR A 10 -3.91 6.93 0.13
CA THR A 10 -5.06 6.62 -0.70
C THR A 10 -5.87 7.87 -1.03
N PHE A 11 -6.54 7.84 -2.17
CA PHE A 11 -7.53 8.83 -2.53
C PHE A 11 -8.89 8.18 -2.75
N SER A 12 -9.93 8.77 -2.17
CA SER A 12 -11.33 8.46 -2.45
C SER A 12 -12.11 9.76 -2.57
N ALA A 13 -13.01 9.85 -3.55
CA ALA A 13 -13.97 10.95 -3.60
C ALA A 13 -14.98 10.89 -2.45
N THR A 14 -15.13 9.72 -1.81
CA THR A 14 -15.90 9.55 -0.58
C THR A 14 -15.12 10.13 0.60
N PRO A 15 -15.66 11.09 1.37
CA PRO A 15 -14.99 11.59 2.56
C PRO A 15 -14.79 10.51 3.64
N ILE A 16 -13.60 10.44 4.23
CA ILE A 16 -13.27 9.41 5.26
C ILE A 16 -14.16 9.48 6.51
N LYS A 17 -14.68 10.67 6.82
CA LYS A 17 -15.65 10.87 7.91
C LYS A 17 -16.96 10.08 7.75
N ASN A 18 -17.24 9.56 6.55
CA ASN A 18 -18.40 8.72 6.27
C ASN A 18 -18.17 7.25 6.67
N GLY A 19 -17.01 6.92 7.25
CA GLY A 19 -16.62 5.59 7.69
C GLY A 19 -15.51 5.01 6.80
N THR A 20 -14.55 4.34 7.43
CA THR A 20 -13.37 3.76 6.77
C THR A 20 -13.73 2.73 5.70
N TYR A 21 -14.67 1.82 5.99
CA TYR A 21 -15.13 0.84 5.00
C TYR A 21 -15.74 1.49 3.75
N LYS A 22 -16.57 2.53 3.94
CA LYS A 22 -17.22 3.24 2.82
C LYS A 22 -16.21 4.06 2.01
N TYR A 23 -15.21 4.62 2.69
CA TYR A 23 -14.09 5.28 2.05
C TYR A 23 -13.29 4.31 1.18
N ALA A 24 -12.87 3.19 1.79
CA ALA A 24 -11.98 2.19 1.19
C ALA A 24 -12.60 1.48 -0.02
N GLU A 25 -13.93 1.27 -0.02
CA GLU A 25 -14.66 0.69 -1.16
C GLU A 25 -14.40 1.41 -2.49
N ASN A 26 -14.17 2.74 -2.44
CA ASN A 26 -13.94 3.57 -3.63
C ASN A 26 -12.55 4.19 -3.66
N ALA A 27 -11.66 3.75 -2.77
CA ALA A 27 -10.32 4.29 -2.69
C ALA A 27 -9.43 3.68 -3.77
N ARG A 28 -8.54 4.48 -4.34
CA ARG A 28 -7.36 4.01 -5.05
C ARG A 28 -6.12 4.31 -4.21
N ILE A 29 -5.08 3.51 -4.39
CA ILE A 29 -3.77 3.74 -3.80
C ILE A 29 -3.03 4.71 -4.73
N ASP A 30 -2.53 5.82 -4.17
CA ASP A 30 -1.73 6.81 -4.89
C ASP A 30 -0.23 6.59 -4.62
N ILE A 31 0.14 6.30 -3.37
CA ILE A 31 1.53 6.08 -2.97
C ILE A 31 1.62 4.85 -2.07
N VAL A 32 2.66 4.04 -2.24
CA VAL A 32 3.05 3.00 -1.28
C VAL A 32 4.46 3.26 -0.80
N SER A 33 4.65 3.21 0.51
CA SER A 33 5.98 3.16 1.12
C SER A 33 6.21 1.78 1.72
N TYR A 34 7.38 1.22 1.49
CA TYR A 34 7.69 -0.11 1.97
C TYR A 34 9.16 -0.30 2.32
N ALA A 35 9.44 -1.22 3.23
CA ALA A 35 10.79 -1.69 3.52
C ALA A 35 10.79 -3.21 3.67
N ILE A 36 11.90 -3.83 3.26
CA ILE A 36 12.10 -5.28 3.37
C ILE A 36 13.11 -5.53 4.48
N ASP A 37 12.69 -6.24 5.53
CA ASP A 37 13.46 -6.48 6.75
C ASP A 37 14.05 -5.16 7.30
N ASP A 38 15.38 -5.07 7.43
CA ASP A 38 16.12 -3.88 7.87
C ASP A 38 16.63 -3.01 6.69
N GLY A 39 16.10 -3.26 5.49
CA GLY A 39 16.44 -2.54 4.27
C GLY A 39 15.92 -1.09 4.25
N PRO A 40 16.35 -0.30 3.25
CA PRO A 40 15.89 1.08 3.11
C PRO A 40 14.39 1.14 2.80
N VAL A 41 13.78 2.27 3.16
CA VAL A 41 12.42 2.61 2.71
C VAL A 41 12.46 2.95 1.23
N ASN A 42 11.56 2.34 0.47
CA ASN A 42 11.30 2.60 -0.94
C ASN A 42 9.89 3.19 -1.08
N VAL A 43 9.66 3.90 -2.18
CA VAL A 43 8.38 4.55 -2.48
C VAL A 43 7.97 4.20 -3.91
N ILE A 44 6.72 3.80 -4.08
CA ILE A 44 6.05 3.61 -5.36
C ILE A 44 5.02 4.73 -5.50
N ASP A 45 5.07 5.47 -6.61
CA ASP A 45 4.14 6.55 -6.92
C ASP A 45 3.25 6.15 -8.10
N PHE A 46 2.05 5.66 -7.79
CA PHE A 46 1.07 5.23 -8.78
C PHE A 46 0.46 6.39 -9.57
N THR A 47 0.69 7.65 -9.15
CA THR A 47 0.24 8.82 -9.91
C THR A 47 1.04 9.04 -11.20
N LEU A 48 2.18 8.37 -11.34
CA LEU A 48 3.00 8.36 -12.55
C LEU A 48 2.52 7.35 -13.61
N ASP A 49 1.55 6.49 -13.28
CA ASP A 49 0.92 5.50 -14.18
C ASP A 49 1.92 4.53 -14.83
N ASP A 50 2.94 4.10 -14.08
CA ASP A 50 3.86 3.04 -14.51
C ASP A 50 3.24 1.65 -14.28
N PRO A 51 2.94 0.86 -15.34
CA PRO A 51 2.37 -0.48 -15.17
C PRO A 51 3.32 -1.46 -14.48
N HIS A 52 4.64 -1.22 -14.51
CA HIS A 52 5.61 -2.07 -13.81
C HIS A 52 5.44 -2.01 -12.29
N ASP A 53 5.08 -0.84 -11.76
CA ASP A 53 4.93 -0.61 -10.32
C ASP A 53 3.79 -1.44 -9.72
N VAL A 54 2.71 -1.65 -10.49
CA VAL A 54 1.60 -2.51 -10.09
C VAL A 54 2.07 -3.95 -9.92
N TRP A 55 2.85 -4.46 -10.87
CA TRP A 55 3.34 -5.84 -10.84
C TRP A 55 4.37 -6.04 -9.74
N MET A 56 5.25 -5.05 -9.52
CA MET A 56 6.23 -5.07 -8.45
C MET A 56 5.55 -5.13 -7.07
N LEU A 57 4.54 -4.28 -6.82
CA LEU A 57 3.81 -4.30 -5.56
C LEU A 57 3.06 -5.62 -5.34
N GLN A 58 2.43 -6.16 -6.38
CA GLN A 58 1.76 -7.46 -6.30
C GLN A 58 2.73 -8.58 -5.94
N ASP A 59 3.92 -8.60 -6.55
CA ASP A 59 4.96 -9.59 -6.25
C ASP A 59 5.49 -9.45 -4.81
N LEU A 60 5.74 -8.22 -4.35
CA LEU A 60 6.17 -7.96 -2.97
C LEU A 60 5.15 -8.48 -1.94
N LEU A 61 3.87 -8.17 -2.14
CA LEU A 61 2.79 -8.60 -1.24
C LEU A 61 2.61 -10.13 -1.28
N ALA A 62 2.66 -10.75 -2.46
CA ALA A 62 2.46 -12.18 -2.63
C ALA A 62 3.59 -13.03 -2.03
N ASN A 63 4.83 -12.52 -2.04
CA ASN A 63 6.02 -13.24 -1.55
C ASN A 63 6.44 -12.85 -0.13
N ALA A 64 5.78 -11.86 0.50
CA ALA A 64 6.07 -11.49 1.88
C ALA A 64 5.76 -12.66 2.84
N GLY A 65 6.67 -12.94 3.76
CA GLY A 65 6.42 -13.92 4.82
C GLY A 65 5.49 -13.35 5.89
N THR A 66 5.71 -12.09 6.24
CA THR A 66 4.86 -11.31 7.15
C THR A 66 4.71 -9.91 6.59
N ILE A 67 3.50 -9.39 6.56
CA ILE A 67 3.22 -7.99 6.22
C ILE A 67 2.88 -7.27 7.52
N ILE A 68 3.60 -6.17 7.80
CA ILE A 68 3.35 -5.31 8.95
C ILE A 68 2.89 -3.96 8.44
N ALA A 69 1.68 -3.59 8.82
CA ALA A 69 1.09 -2.29 8.51
C ALA A 69 0.40 -1.72 9.75
N HIS A 70 0.39 -0.40 9.88
CA HIS A 70 -0.40 0.27 10.90
C HIS A 70 -1.87 0.37 10.45
N ASN A 71 -2.81 0.07 11.35
CA ASN A 71 -4.24 0.02 11.02
C ASN A 71 -4.60 -0.90 9.84
N ALA A 72 -3.95 -2.06 9.70
CA ALA A 72 -4.08 -3.02 8.59
C ALA A 72 -5.51 -3.52 8.23
N MET A 73 -6.53 -3.15 9.00
CA MET A 73 -7.93 -3.37 8.65
C MET A 73 -8.43 -2.37 7.59
N PHE A 74 -7.86 -1.17 7.58
CA PHE A 74 -8.10 -0.14 6.57
C PHE A 74 -7.49 -0.55 5.24
#